data_AF-A0A2X2T623-F1
#
_entry.id   AF-A0A2X2T623-F1
#
_cell.length_a   1.000
_cell.length_b   1.000
_cell.length_c   1.000
_cell.angle_alpha   90.00
_cell.angle_beta   90.00
_cell.angle_gamma   90.00
#
_symmetry.space_group_name_H-M   'P 1'
#
loop_
_entity.id
_entity.type
_entity.pdbx_description
1 polymer ?
#
loop_
_entity_poly.entity_id
_entity_poly.type
_entity_poly.pdbx_seq_one_letter_code
_entity_poly.pdbx_strand_id
1 'polypeptide(L)'
;MPTSSWASDSYNSLNAFLFTNKAGVVHGVRWSMQAQTPGVPVTAQDKANPLFLQQDIKQRLQQGPLKWDLIISVAEKGRRD
;
A
#
# COMPACT_ATOMS: atom_id res chain seq x y z
N MET A 1 -15.49 1.72 1.04
CA MET A 1 -15.82 0.41 1.63
C MET A 1 -14.79 0.11 2.71
N PRO A 2 -15.15 -0.53 3.83
CA PRO A 2 -14.16 -0.97 4.81
C PRO A 2 -13.16 -1.94 4.15
N THR A 3 -11.91 -1.91 4.61
CA THR A 3 -10.87 -2.82 4.12
C THR A 3 -11.29 -4.28 4.32
N SER A 4 -10.88 -5.13 3.38
CA SER A 4 -11.10 -6.58 3.47
C SER A 4 -9.93 -7.34 4.10
N SER A 5 -8.75 -6.73 4.12
CA SER A 5 -7.53 -7.25 4.73
C SER A 5 -6.43 -6.19 4.63
N TRP A 6 -5.59 -6.06 5.66
CA TRP A 6 -4.38 -5.26 5.57
C TRP A 6 -3.35 -5.86 4.59
N ALA A 7 -3.44 -7.15 4.27
CA ALA A 7 -2.52 -7.84 3.37
C ALA A 7 -2.81 -7.58 1.88
N SER A 8 -4.07 -7.30 1.53
CA SER A 8 -4.52 -7.07 0.14
C SER A 8 -4.72 -5.61 -0.21
N ASP A 9 -4.64 -4.71 0.76
CA ASP A 9 -4.79 -3.28 0.51
C ASP A 9 -3.48 -2.68 -0.02
N SER A 10 -3.62 -1.74 -0.94
CA SER A 10 -2.52 -0.90 -1.40
C SER A 10 -2.51 0.42 -0.65
N TYR A 11 -1.31 0.91 -0.33
CA TYR A 11 -1.11 2.13 0.46
C TYR A 11 -0.43 3.19 -0.39
N ASN A 12 -0.80 4.45 -0.22
CA ASN A 12 -0.26 5.56 -1.01
C ASN A 12 0.30 6.64 -0.09
N SER A 13 1.32 7.36 -0.57
CA SER A 13 1.78 8.58 0.05
C SER A 13 0.68 9.64 0.07
N LEU A 14 0.46 10.29 1.21
CA LEU A 14 -0.41 11.46 1.28
C LEU A 14 0.23 12.68 0.59
N ASN A 15 1.51 12.90 0.86
CA ASN A 15 2.28 14.02 0.35
C ASN A 15 3.20 13.62 -0.80
N ALA A 16 3.68 14.63 -1.53
CA ALA A 16 4.84 14.48 -2.41
C ALA A 16 6.14 14.64 -1.60
N PHE A 17 7.21 14.03 -2.10
CA PHE A 17 8.57 14.10 -1.54
C PHE A 17 9.56 14.49 -2.64
N LEU A 18 10.77 14.89 -2.27
CA LEU A 18 11.84 15.20 -3.22
C LEU A 18 12.89 14.09 -3.21
N PHE A 19 13.19 13.55 -4.39
CA PHE A 19 14.33 12.65 -4.60
C PHE A 19 15.45 13.40 -5.31
N THR A 20 16.67 13.25 -4.80
CA THR A 20 17.88 13.85 -5.36
C THR A 20 18.81 12.75 -5.86
N ASN A 21 19.24 12.83 -7.11
CA ASN A 21 20.18 11.86 -7.68
C ASN A 21 21.65 12.25 -7.40
N LYS A 22 22.61 11.39 -7.80
CA LYS A 22 24.05 11.62 -7.59
C LYS A 22 24.59 12.89 -8.27
N ALA A 23 23.92 13.37 -9.32
CA ALA A 23 24.28 14.61 -10.02
C ALA A 23 23.64 15.87 -9.40
N GLY A 24 22.88 15.73 -8.30
CA GLY A 24 22.20 16.84 -7.63
C GLY A 24 20.86 17.24 -8.25
N VAL A 25 20.36 16.49 -9.25
CA VAL A 25 19.05 16.79 -9.86
C VAL A 25 17.93 16.35 -8.91
N VAL A 26 16.97 17.24 -8.70
CA VAL A 26 15.83 17.05 -7.79
C VAL A 26 14.55 16.79 -8.57
N HIS A 27 13.81 15.77 -8.15
CA HIS A 27 12.49 15.43 -8.68
C HIS A 27 11.45 15.29 -7.57
N GLY A 28 10.27 15.86 -7.77
CA GLY A 28 9.09 15.55 -6.96
C GLY A 28 8.63 14.12 -7.24
N VAL A 29 8.29 13.36 -6.20
CA VAL A 29 7.82 11.99 -6.29
C VAL A 29 6.65 11.73 -5.36
N ARG A 30 5.80 10.76 -5.73
CA ARG A 30 4.84 10.10 -4.83
C ARG A 30 5.15 8.61 -4.80
N TRP A 31 4.84 7.95 -3.69
CA TRP A 31 5.05 6.50 -3.55
C TRP A 31 3.73 5.76 -3.35
N SER A 32 3.69 4.51 -3.80
CA SER A 32 2.63 3.56 -3.46
C SER A 32 3.23 2.20 -3.13
N MET A 33 2.63 1.50 -2.18
CA MET A 33 2.89 0.10 -1.84
C MET A 33 1.73 -0.71 -2.39
N GLN A 34 1.92 -1.35 -3.55
CA GLN A 34 0.86 -2.12 -4.21
C GLN A 34 0.87 -3.56 -3.71
N ALA A 35 -0.25 -4.01 -3.15
CA ALA A 35 -0.35 -5.37 -2.63
C ALA A 35 -0.26 -6.41 -3.75
N GLN A 36 0.55 -7.44 -3.53
CA GLN A 36 0.54 -8.63 -4.39
C GLN A 36 -0.53 -9.65 -3.96
N THR A 37 -1.03 -9.54 -2.72
CA THR A 37 -2.11 -10.40 -2.21
C THR A 37 -3.45 -9.99 -2.85
N PRO A 38 -4.19 -10.91 -3.47
CA PRO A 38 -5.51 -10.59 -4.00
C PRO A 38 -6.51 -10.30 -2.86
N GLY A 39 -7.38 -9.31 -3.08
CA GLY A 39 -8.50 -9.02 -2.19
C GLY A 39 -9.53 -10.14 -2.22
N VAL A 40 -10.16 -10.40 -1.06
CA VAL A 40 -11.22 -11.40 -0.90
C VAL A 40 -12.46 -10.73 -0.33
N PRO A 41 -13.68 -11.03 -0.82
CA PRO A 41 -14.89 -10.44 -0.28
C PRO A 41 -15.06 -10.69 1.22
N VAL A 42 -15.48 -9.65 1.96
CA VAL A 42 -15.76 -9.72 3.40
C VAL A 42 -17.17 -10.24 3.65
N THR A 43 -17.32 -11.24 4.50
CA THR A 43 -18.63 -11.79 4.88
C THR A 43 -19.34 -10.92 5.95
N ALA A 44 -20.62 -11.18 6.22
CA ALA A 44 -21.32 -10.51 7.32
C ALA A 44 -20.72 -10.87 8.69
N GLN A 45 -20.25 -12.11 8.85
CA GLN A 45 -19.62 -12.59 10.08
C GLN A 45 -18.28 -11.87 10.34
N ASP A 46 -17.48 -11.68 9.29
CA ASP A 46 -16.21 -10.95 9.38
C ASP A 46 -16.43 -9.50 9.83
N LYS A 47 -17.47 -8.84 9.29
CA LYS A 47 -17.85 -7.48 9.70
C LYS A 47 -18.30 -7.37 11.15
N ALA A 48 -18.88 -8.43 11.71
CA ALA A 48 -19.31 -8.49 13.10
C ALA A 48 -18.14 -8.73 14.07
N ASN A 49 -16.97 -9.15 13.57
CA ASN A 49 -15.81 -9.47 14.38
C ASN A 49 -14.85 -8.27 14.47
N PRO A 50 -14.71 -7.63 15.65
CA PRO A 50 -13.85 -6.45 15.81
C PRO A 50 -12.35 -6.76 15.66
N LEU A 51 -11.97 -8.04 15.69
CA LEU A 51 -10.58 -8.50 15.55
C LEU A 51 -10.28 -9.14 14.19
N PHE A 52 -11.23 -9.07 13.24
CA PHE A 52 -11.12 -9.75 11.95
C PHE A 52 -9.81 -9.44 11.21
N LEU A 53 -9.44 -8.16 11.07
CA LEU A 53 -8.24 -7.76 10.33
C LEU A 53 -6.94 -8.24 11.01
N GLN A 54 -6.92 -8.23 12.34
CA GLN A 54 -5.78 -8.72 13.13
C GLN A 54 -5.63 -10.24 13.03
N GLN A 55 -6.74 -10.96 12.93
CA GLN A 55 -6.74 -12.41 12.76
C GLN A 55 -6.32 -12.80 11.34
N ASP A 56 -6.86 -12.12 10.32
CA ASP A 56 -6.51 -12.35 8.91
C ASP A 56 -5.00 -12.16 8.66
N ILE A 57 -4.41 -11.04 9.11
CA ILE A 57 -2.97 -10.81 8.87
C ILE A 57 -2.10 -11.86 9.58
N LYS A 58 -2.46 -12.29 10.80
CA LYS A 58 -1.75 -13.36 11.52
C LYS A 58 -1.85 -14.69 10.78
N GLN A 59 -3.04 -15.05 10.31
CA GLN A 59 -3.26 -16.30 9.57
C GLN A 59 -2.44 -16.34 8.28
N ARG A 60 -2.39 -15.24 7.52
CA ARG A 60 -1.61 -15.20 6.27
C ARG A 60 -0.10 -15.24 6.52
N LEU A 61 0.38 -14.56 7.56
CA LEU A 61 1.80 -14.60 7.93
C LEU A 61 2.26 -16.00 8.36
N GLN A 62 1.36 -16.84 8.88
CA GLN A 62 1.67 -18.26 9.13
C GLN A 62 1.85 -19.07 7.83
N GLN A 63 1.28 -18.63 6.72
CA GLN A 63 1.37 -19.29 5.41
C GLN A 63 2.59 -18.82 4.60
N GLY A 64 3.12 -17.63 4.90
CA GLY A 64 4.31 -17.11 4.24
C GLY A 64 4.42 -15.58 4.32
N PRO A 65 5.44 -15.01 3.66
CA PRO A 65 5.64 -13.57 3.64
C PRO A 65 4.53 -12.87 2.85
N LEU A 66 4.05 -11.76 3.40
CA LEU A 66 3.22 -10.81 2.67
C LEU A 66 4.10 -9.87 1.86
N LYS A 67 3.67 -9.51 0.65
CA LYS A 67 4.46 -8.74 -0.30
C LYS A 67 3.69 -7.57 -0.88
N TRP A 68 4.43 -6.48 -1.05
CA TRP A 68 3.99 -5.28 -1.76
C TRP A 68 5.11 -4.82 -2.68
N ASP A 69 4.75 -4.30 -3.84
CA ASP A 69 5.68 -3.61 -4.73
C ASP A 69 5.72 -2.12 -4.37
N LEU A 70 6.92 -1.60 -4.09
CA LEU A 70 7.14 -0.17 -3.91
C LEU A 70 7.25 0.50 -5.29
N ILE A 71 6.23 1.25 -5.66
CA ILE A 71 6.18 2.00 -6.91
C ILE A 71 6.44 3.49 -6.62
N ILE A 72 7.42 4.07 -7.31
CA ILE A 72 7.74 5.49 -7.26
C ILE A 72 7.25 6.16 -8.54
N SER A 73 6.31 7.09 -8.40
CA SER A 73 5.82 7.91 -9.50
C SER A 73 6.58 9.24 -9.50
N VAL A 74 7.39 9.45 -10.53
CA VAL A 74 8.19 10.67 -10.70
C VAL A 74 7.37 11.74 -11.42
N ALA A 75 7.31 12.95 -10.86
CA ALA A 75 6.60 14.07 -11.47
C ALA A 75 7.27 14.50 -12.79
N GLU A 76 6.46 14.76 -13.81
CA GLU A 76 6.94 15.33 -15.08
C GLU A 76 7.52 16.73 -14.88
N LYS A 77 8.56 17.05 -15.64
CA LYS A 77 9.25 18.33 -15.57
C LYS A 77 8.29 19.46 -15.97
N GLY A 78 7.97 20.34 -15.02
CA GLY A 78 7.13 21.53 -15.25
C GLY A 78 5.73 21.48 -14.64
N ARG A 79 5.28 20.33 -14.11
CA ARG A 79 4.04 20.27 -13.32
C ARG A 79 4.35 20.68 -11.88
N ARG A 80 4.11 21.96 -11.56
CA ARG A 80 3.97 22.44 -10.19
C ARG A 80 2.50 22.24 -9.80
N ASP A 81 2.30 21.57 -8.67
CA ASP A 81 1.04 21.54 -7.93
C ASP A 81 0.58 22.94 -7.51
#